data_AF-A0A383RE28-F1
#
_entry.id   AF-A0A383RE28-F1
#
_cell.length_a   1.000
_cell.length_b   1.000
_cell.length_c   1.000
_cell.angle_alpha   90.00
_cell.angle_beta   90.00
_cell.angle_gamma   90.00
#
_symmetry.space_group_name_H-M   'P 1'
#
loop_
_entity.id
_entity.type
_entity.pdbx_description
1 polymer ?
#
loop_
_entity_poly.entity_id
_entity_poly.type
_entity_poly.pdbx_seq_one_letter_code
_entity_poly.pdbx_strand_id
1 'polypeptide(L)'
;MKKILLVMLLLTLFVPTTVGALGQDEEAQLDRVLGVYPDVTKEQLLSEIDYASRVTNQPRNVIIQQMYKELRSKKVTPQMSIASGDKGQGAYQLASSSKGDVFFETASTIGIPHGHVGIYYTPDYIVESVPSTGVRKVKLIDKRVDSGSKILTLKNEYANATARSQAADWANGRIGENYSYNFATNRLTSCSGDKNCSKLVWCAFKEKANIDIDRDGGLGVYPVDIRDSSMFTTLRSY
;
A
#
# COMPACT_ATOMS: atom_id res chain seq x y z
N MET A 1 -14.91 26.00 80.72
CA MET A 1 -15.70 25.71 79.50
C MET A 1 -14.75 25.44 78.35
N LYS A 2 -14.45 24.17 78.03
CA LYS A 2 -13.57 23.79 76.91
C LYS A 2 -14.44 23.23 75.78
N LYS A 3 -14.46 23.92 74.64
CA LYS A 3 -15.15 23.48 73.41
C LYS A 3 -14.25 22.46 72.70
N ILE A 4 -14.76 21.26 72.46
CA ILE A 4 -14.11 20.23 71.63
C ILE A 4 -14.54 20.49 70.19
N LEU A 5 -13.58 20.79 69.31
CA LEU A 5 -13.81 20.95 67.88
C LEU A 5 -13.59 19.58 67.21
N LEU A 6 -14.65 19.01 66.65
CA LEU A 6 -14.60 17.76 65.89
C LEU A 6 -14.21 18.10 64.44
N VAL A 7 -12.99 17.75 64.03
CA VAL A 7 -12.55 17.88 62.64
C VAL A 7 -12.86 16.57 61.92
N MET A 8 -13.85 16.58 61.02
CA MET A 8 -14.09 15.48 60.08
C MET A 8 -12.97 15.50 59.02
N LEU A 9 -12.14 14.46 59.03
CA LEU A 9 -11.16 14.21 57.99
C LEU A 9 -11.87 13.54 56.80
N LEU A 10 -12.16 14.29 55.74
CA LEU A 10 -12.67 13.75 54.48
C LEU A 10 -11.50 13.03 53.77
N LEU A 11 -11.49 11.70 53.80
CA LEU A 11 -10.55 10.89 53.02
C LEU A 11 -11.00 10.92 51.56
N THR A 12 -10.37 11.77 50.74
CA THR A 12 -10.50 11.69 49.29
C THR A 12 -9.65 10.54 48.78
N LEU A 13 -10.30 9.42 48.49
CA LEU A 13 -9.71 8.32 47.71
C LEU A 13 -9.38 8.85 46.31
N PHE A 14 -8.13 9.24 46.10
CA PHE A 14 -7.55 9.33 44.75
C PHE A 14 -7.50 7.91 44.21
N VAL A 15 -8.52 7.52 43.43
CA VAL A 15 -8.42 6.37 42.55
C VAL A 15 -7.54 6.83 41.39
N PRO A 16 -6.31 6.32 41.23
CA PRO A 16 -5.54 6.62 40.04
C PRO A 16 -6.35 6.10 38.86
N THR A 17 -6.77 7.00 37.98
CA THR A 17 -7.33 6.63 36.70
C THR A 17 -6.23 5.91 35.95
N THR A 18 -6.31 4.58 35.92
CA THR A 18 -5.48 3.76 35.05
C THR A 18 -5.81 4.19 33.63
N VAL A 19 -4.97 5.03 33.02
CA VAL A 19 -4.95 5.23 31.57
C VAL A 19 -4.82 3.82 30.99
N GLY A 20 -5.91 3.34 30.41
CA GLY A 20 -6.10 1.91 30.16
C GLY A 20 -4.98 1.34 29.30
N ALA A 21 -4.49 0.15 29.66
CA ALA A 21 -3.48 -0.60 28.91
C ALA A 21 -3.83 -0.76 27.41
N LEU A 22 -5.11 -0.65 27.04
CA LEU A 22 -5.60 -0.62 25.66
C LEU A 22 -5.07 0.57 24.83
N GLY A 23 -4.94 1.76 25.42
CA GLY A 23 -4.46 2.96 24.70
C GLY A 23 -2.95 2.94 24.44
N GLN A 24 -2.18 2.37 25.37
CA GLN A 24 -0.73 2.16 25.19
C GLN A 24 -0.43 1.15 24.07
N ASP A 25 -1.25 0.09 23.95
CA ASP A 25 -1.04 -0.95 22.96
C ASP A 25 -1.45 -0.49 21.54
N GLU A 26 -2.51 0.33 21.44
CA GLU A 26 -2.93 0.95 20.17
C GLU A 26 -1.88 1.94 19.64
N GLU A 27 -1.36 2.81 20.49
CA GLU A 27 -0.33 3.78 20.10
C GLU A 27 0.98 3.09 19.70
N ALA A 28 1.40 2.05 20.44
CA ALA A 28 2.57 1.26 20.08
C ALA A 28 2.40 0.51 18.75
N GLN A 29 1.19 0.04 18.42
CA GLN A 29 0.91 -0.59 17.12
C GLN A 29 0.86 0.43 15.98
N LEU A 30 0.28 1.61 16.22
CA LEU A 30 0.26 2.72 15.27
C LEU A 30 1.68 3.18 14.91
N ASP A 31 2.55 3.35 15.90
CA ASP A 31 3.95 3.72 15.67
C ASP A 31 4.71 2.67 14.87
N ARG A 32 4.41 1.38 15.09
CA ARG A 32 4.98 0.29 14.29
C ARG A 32 4.51 0.31 12.83
N VAL A 33 3.26 0.70 12.58
CA VAL A 33 2.72 0.87 11.22
C VAL A 33 3.36 2.11 10.57
N LEU A 34 3.47 3.23 11.28
CA LEU A 34 4.13 4.45 10.79
C LEU A 34 5.60 4.23 10.42
N GLY A 35 6.31 3.41 11.19
CA GLY A 35 7.69 3.03 10.87
C GLY A 35 7.84 2.32 9.52
N VAL A 36 6.74 1.83 8.91
CA VAL A 36 6.72 1.24 7.57
C VAL A 36 6.52 2.28 6.46
N TYR A 37 5.86 3.39 6.77
CA TYR A 37 5.48 4.43 5.83
C TYR A 37 6.06 5.78 6.25
N PRO A 38 7.37 6.04 6.07
CA PRO A 38 7.96 7.29 6.55
C PRO A 38 7.48 8.53 5.78
N ASP A 39 6.88 8.33 4.61
CA ASP A 39 6.26 9.42 3.83
C ASP A 39 4.80 9.68 4.24
N VAL A 40 4.26 8.94 5.23
CA VAL A 40 2.91 9.11 5.78
C VAL A 40 2.99 9.72 7.17
N THR A 41 2.28 10.82 7.40
CA THR A 41 2.19 11.41 8.75
C THR A 41 1.23 10.61 9.65
N LYS A 42 1.40 10.72 10.97
CA LYS A 42 0.50 10.09 11.95
C LYS A 42 -0.96 10.48 11.71
N GLU A 43 -1.22 11.73 11.35
CA GLU A 43 -2.54 12.28 11.07
C GLU A 43 -3.15 11.68 9.80
N GLN A 44 -2.35 11.51 8.74
CA GLN A 44 -2.79 10.87 7.51
C GLN A 44 -3.18 9.41 7.77
N LEU A 45 -2.33 8.67 8.49
CA LEU A 45 -2.61 7.28 8.84
C LEU A 45 -3.87 7.14 9.72
N LEU A 46 -4.05 8.01 10.71
CA LEU A 46 -5.24 8.02 11.55
C LEU A 46 -6.52 8.30 10.75
N SER A 47 -6.47 9.24 9.80
CA SER A 47 -7.59 9.53 8.90
C SER A 47 -8.00 8.31 8.06
N GLU A 48 -7.01 7.53 7.61
CA GLU A 48 -7.25 6.28 6.88
C GLU A 48 -7.85 5.18 7.76
N ILE A 49 -7.33 5.01 8.98
CA ILE A 49 -7.88 4.10 9.98
C ILE A 49 -9.34 4.47 10.29
N ASP A 50 -9.65 5.75 10.40
CA ASP A 50 -11.01 6.26 10.64
C ASP A 50 -11.95 6.01 9.48
N TYR A 51 -11.46 6.18 8.25
CA TYR A 51 -12.22 5.82 7.08
C TYR A 51 -12.52 4.31 7.06
N ALA A 52 -11.50 3.48 7.26
CA ALA A 52 -11.65 2.03 7.26
C ALA A 52 -12.56 1.51 8.38
N SER A 53 -12.42 2.05 9.59
CA SER A 53 -13.29 1.74 10.73
C SER A 53 -14.76 1.99 10.38
N ARG A 54 -15.06 3.13 9.73
CA ARG A 54 -16.42 3.48 9.29
C ARG A 54 -16.96 2.54 8.22
N VAL A 55 -16.20 2.27 7.16
CA VAL A 55 -16.70 1.48 6.02
C VAL A 55 -16.78 -0.02 6.29
N THR A 56 -15.95 -0.54 7.21
CA THR A 56 -15.98 -1.96 7.63
C THR A 56 -16.85 -2.21 8.85
N ASN A 57 -17.28 -1.15 9.54
CA ASN A 57 -17.94 -1.23 10.85
C ASN A 57 -17.10 -1.99 11.90
N GLN A 58 -15.78 -1.86 11.85
CA GLN A 58 -14.83 -2.43 12.80
C GLN A 58 -14.20 -1.33 13.66
N PRO A 59 -13.86 -1.60 14.93
CA PRO A 59 -13.19 -0.61 15.78
C PRO A 59 -11.74 -0.35 15.31
N ARG A 60 -11.23 0.86 15.57
CA ARG A 60 -9.88 1.31 15.14
C ARG A 60 -8.77 0.33 15.49
N ASN A 61 -8.77 -0.20 16.71
CA ASN A 61 -7.76 -1.16 17.16
C ASN A 61 -7.74 -2.45 16.32
N VAL A 62 -8.90 -2.92 15.84
CA VAL A 62 -8.98 -4.09 14.95
C VAL A 62 -8.39 -3.76 13.58
N ILE A 63 -8.66 -2.56 13.06
CA ILE A 63 -8.07 -2.07 11.80
C ILE A 63 -6.54 -1.99 11.94
N ILE A 64 -6.04 -1.35 12.99
CA ILE A 64 -4.61 -1.21 13.27
C ILE A 64 -3.93 -2.58 13.39
N GLN A 65 -4.56 -3.54 14.07
CA GLN A 65 -4.04 -4.90 14.19
C GLN A 65 -4.00 -5.63 12.85
N GLN A 66 -5.03 -5.51 12.01
CA GLN A 66 -5.05 -6.09 10.66
C GLN A 66 -3.95 -5.49 9.79
N MET A 67 -3.82 -4.15 9.78
CA MET A 67 -2.76 -3.44 9.07
C MET A 67 -1.37 -3.92 9.50
N TYR A 68 -1.12 -3.99 10.81
CA TYR A 68 0.15 -4.48 11.35
C TYR A 68 0.43 -5.93 10.96
N LYS A 69 -0.60 -6.80 11.00
CA LYS A 69 -0.48 -8.21 10.62
C LYS A 69 -0.17 -8.38 9.13
N GLU A 70 -0.87 -7.66 8.26
CA GLU A 70 -0.62 -7.66 6.82
C GLU A 70 0.81 -7.17 6.54
N LEU A 71 1.19 -6.01 7.06
CA LEU A 71 2.54 -5.47 6.88
C LEU A 71 3.63 -6.45 7.33
N ARG A 72 3.43 -7.10 8.47
CA ARG A 72 4.37 -8.11 8.97
C ARG A 72 4.45 -9.34 8.08
N SER A 73 3.34 -9.78 7.49
CA SER A 73 3.34 -10.93 6.58
C SER A 73 3.95 -10.59 5.23
N LYS A 74 3.89 -9.32 4.81
CA LYS A 74 4.50 -8.83 3.55
C LYS A 74 5.99 -8.54 3.63
N LYS A 75 6.58 -8.44 4.82
CA LYS A 75 8.04 -8.29 4.99
C LYS A 75 8.75 -9.53 4.43
N VAL A 76 9.12 -9.47 3.15
CA VAL A 76 10.03 -10.42 2.52
C VAL A 76 11.42 -10.21 3.11
N THR A 77 12.19 -11.29 3.28
CA THR A 77 13.61 -11.25 3.65
C THR A 77 14.35 -10.24 2.77
N PRO A 78 15.22 -9.36 3.33
CA PRO A 78 15.80 -8.27 2.54
C PRO A 78 16.68 -8.84 1.43
N GLN A 79 16.28 -8.64 0.19
CA GLN A 79 17.19 -8.73 -0.94
C GLN A 79 17.44 -7.31 -1.41
N MET A 80 18.57 -6.77 -0.93
CA MET A 80 19.17 -5.46 -1.20
C MET A 80 18.26 -4.23 -1.08
N SER A 81 18.61 -3.39 -0.10
CA SER A 81 18.07 -2.05 0.14
C SER A 81 18.48 -1.06 -0.95
N ILE A 82 17.54 -0.46 -1.68
CA ILE A 82 17.82 0.75 -2.48
C ILE A 82 16.62 1.71 -2.41
N ALA A 83 16.95 2.99 -2.31
CA ALA A 83 16.05 4.12 -2.08
C ALA A 83 15.02 4.31 -3.21
N SER A 84 13.80 4.57 -2.78
CA SER A 84 12.66 5.05 -3.58
C SER A 84 13.09 6.27 -4.40
N GLY A 85 13.26 6.08 -5.71
CA GLY A 85 13.84 7.10 -6.58
C GLY A 85 13.00 7.34 -7.82
N ASP A 86 12.46 8.54 -7.91
CA ASP A 86 11.59 9.11 -8.94
C ASP A 86 12.09 8.95 -10.40
N LYS A 87 13.33 8.49 -10.59
CA LYS A 87 13.90 7.94 -11.82
C LYS A 87 14.80 6.76 -11.43
N GLY A 88 14.52 5.57 -11.95
CA GLY A 88 15.13 4.33 -11.47
C GLY A 88 16.66 4.40 -11.42
N GLN A 89 17.23 4.18 -10.24
CA GLN A 89 18.69 4.03 -10.07
C GLN A 89 19.16 2.58 -10.22
N GLY A 90 18.25 1.68 -10.60
CA GLY A 90 18.54 0.25 -10.63
C GLY A 90 19.58 -0.15 -11.68
N ALA A 91 20.18 -1.33 -11.49
CA ALA A 91 21.24 -1.82 -12.37
C ALA A 91 20.77 -2.12 -13.80
N TYR A 92 19.50 -2.49 -14.00
CA TYR A 92 18.98 -2.98 -15.28
C TYR A 92 17.98 -2.01 -15.90
N GLN A 93 18.03 -1.81 -17.21
CA GLN A 93 16.93 -1.16 -17.91
C GLN A 93 15.72 -2.07 -17.95
N LEU A 94 14.52 -1.54 -17.67
CA LEU A 94 13.28 -2.30 -17.82
C LEU A 94 13.08 -2.67 -19.30
N ALA A 95 13.00 -3.96 -19.59
CA ALA A 95 12.78 -4.50 -20.92
C ALA A 95 11.36 -4.24 -21.44
N SER A 96 11.24 -4.21 -22.75
CA SER A 96 9.96 -4.12 -23.45
C SER A 96 9.04 -5.29 -23.13
N SER A 97 7.73 -5.04 -23.09
CA SER A 97 6.68 -6.05 -22.91
C SER A 97 5.37 -5.66 -23.59
N SER A 98 4.36 -6.52 -23.53
CA SER A 98 3.06 -6.27 -24.17
C SER A 98 2.20 -5.33 -23.34
N LYS A 99 1.31 -4.59 -24.03
CA LYS A 99 0.31 -3.74 -23.36
C LYS A 99 -0.56 -4.57 -22.41
N GLY A 100 -0.71 -4.07 -21.19
CA GLY A 100 -1.45 -4.75 -20.12
C GLY A 100 -0.62 -5.76 -19.32
N ASP A 101 0.65 -5.98 -19.66
CA ASP A 101 1.58 -6.64 -18.74
C ASP A 101 1.89 -5.71 -17.57
N VAL A 102 2.32 -6.28 -16.46
CA VAL A 102 2.66 -5.59 -15.21
C VAL A 102 4.14 -5.76 -14.95
N PHE A 103 4.84 -4.68 -14.57
CA PHE A 103 6.16 -4.82 -13.96
C PHE A 103 6.02 -4.74 -12.43
N PHE A 104 6.84 -5.52 -11.75
CA PHE A 104 7.13 -5.41 -10.33
C PHE A 104 8.60 -5.05 -10.20
N GLU A 105 8.93 -4.06 -9.37
CA GLU A 105 10.30 -3.78 -8.96
C GLU A 105 10.45 -3.91 -7.44
N THR A 106 11.63 -4.35 -7.02
CA THR A 106 12.00 -4.33 -5.61
C THR A 106 12.13 -2.89 -5.16
N ALA A 107 11.44 -2.54 -4.08
CA ALA A 107 11.56 -1.24 -3.43
C ALA A 107 11.49 -1.46 -1.93
N SER A 108 12.28 -0.68 -1.20
CA SER A 108 12.31 -0.71 0.25
C SER A 108 12.39 0.69 0.81
N THR A 109 11.65 0.95 1.87
CA THR A 109 11.73 2.19 2.61
C THR A 109 12.08 1.87 4.07
N ILE A 110 13.17 2.46 4.60
CA ILE A 110 13.73 2.17 5.93
C ILE A 110 13.88 0.64 6.18
N GLY A 111 14.44 -0.07 5.19
CA GLY A 111 14.68 -1.52 5.31
C GLY A 111 13.42 -2.38 5.31
N ILE A 112 12.26 -1.83 4.93
CA ILE A 112 11.01 -2.59 4.79
C ILE A 112 10.70 -2.76 3.31
N PRO A 113 10.88 -3.97 2.74
CA PRO A 113 10.55 -4.25 1.36
C PRO A 113 9.04 -4.23 1.17
N HIS A 114 8.55 -3.34 0.30
CA HIS A 114 7.13 -3.28 -0.09
C HIS A 114 6.94 -3.40 -1.60
N GLY A 115 8.02 -3.22 -2.39
CA GLY A 115 7.97 -3.26 -3.84
C GLY A 115 7.27 -2.05 -4.47
N HIS A 116 7.28 -2.01 -5.80
CA HIS A 116 6.51 -1.06 -6.61
C HIS A 116 6.03 -1.76 -7.89
N VAL A 117 4.91 -1.32 -8.42
CA VAL A 117 4.30 -1.90 -9.62
C VAL A 117 3.79 -0.83 -10.57
N GLY A 118 3.72 -1.18 -11.85
CA GLY A 118 3.00 -0.42 -12.86
C GLY A 118 2.64 -1.29 -14.05
N ILE A 119 1.93 -0.72 -15.01
CA ILE A 119 1.34 -1.45 -16.14
C ILE A 119 1.90 -0.93 -17.47
N TYR A 120 2.23 -1.82 -18.39
CA TYR A 120 2.68 -1.47 -19.72
C TYR A 120 1.51 -0.91 -20.53
N TYR A 121 1.68 0.29 -21.08
CA TYR A 121 0.71 0.93 -21.98
C TYR A 121 1.06 0.71 -23.45
N THR A 122 2.36 0.70 -23.77
CA THR A 122 2.90 0.25 -25.05
C THR A 122 4.22 -0.49 -24.80
N PRO A 123 4.85 -1.10 -25.82
CA PRO A 123 6.14 -1.75 -25.65
C PRO A 123 7.25 -0.88 -25.06
N ASP A 124 7.15 0.45 -25.17
CA ASP A 124 8.17 1.41 -24.72
C ASP A 124 7.69 2.36 -23.63
N TYR A 125 6.47 2.19 -23.13
CA TYR A 125 5.91 3.03 -22.07
C TYR A 125 5.17 2.23 -21.00
N ILE A 126 5.43 2.59 -19.76
CA ILE A 126 4.64 2.16 -18.59
C ILE A 126 3.79 3.32 -18.08
N VAL A 127 2.74 2.96 -17.35
CA VAL A 127 1.98 3.86 -16.48
C VAL A 127 2.15 3.37 -15.06
N GLU A 128 2.55 4.27 -14.18
CA GLU A 128 2.78 4.01 -12.76
C GLU A 128 2.27 5.19 -11.93
N SER A 129 2.05 4.98 -10.64
CA SER A 129 1.81 6.07 -9.69
C SER A 129 2.95 6.11 -8.70
N VAL A 130 3.63 7.25 -8.55
CA VAL A 130 4.78 7.41 -7.63
C VAL A 130 4.57 8.58 -6.68
N PRO A 131 5.24 8.59 -5.51
CA PRO A 131 5.26 9.76 -4.63
C PRO A 131 5.60 11.05 -5.39
N SER A 132 5.06 12.17 -4.91
CA SER A 132 5.21 13.53 -5.48
C SER A 132 4.62 13.79 -6.87
N THR A 133 4.61 12.82 -7.80
CA THR A 133 4.08 13.01 -9.15
C THR A 133 2.67 12.43 -9.33
N GLY A 134 2.29 11.42 -8.55
CA GLY A 134 1.05 10.67 -8.80
C GLY A 134 1.13 9.83 -10.07
N VAL A 135 0.01 9.66 -10.75
CA VAL A 135 -0.09 8.83 -11.95
C VAL A 135 0.61 9.50 -13.12
N ARG A 136 1.59 8.81 -13.70
CA ARG A 136 2.40 9.30 -14.80
C ARG A 136 2.67 8.21 -15.83
N LYS A 137 3.08 8.66 -17.02
CA LYS A 137 3.56 7.80 -18.10
C LYS A 137 5.08 7.96 -18.22
N VAL A 138 5.81 6.85 -18.24
CA VAL A 138 7.27 6.83 -18.25
C VAL A 138 7.76 6.04 -19.46
N LYS A 139 8.77 6.56 -20.16
CA LYS A 139 9.46 5.83 -21.23
C LYS A 139 10.36 4.77 -20.60
N LEU A 140 10.39 3.58 -21.17
CA LEU A 140 11.24 2.49 -20.69
C LEU A 140 12.73 2.85 -20.67
N ILE A 141 13.20 3.67 -21.61
CA ILE A 141 14.61 4.12 -21.64
C ILE A 141 15.00 4.90 -20.39
N ASP A 142 14.02 5.51 -19.71
CA ASP A 142 14.22 6.27 -18.48
C ASP A 142 13.91 5.44 -17.22
N LYS A 143 13.47 4.18 -17.36
CA LYS A 143 13.11 3.29 -16.26
C LYS A 143 14.19 2.23 -16.05
N ARG A 144 14.81 2.26 -14.87
CA ARG A 144 15.73 1.22 -14.40
C ARG A 144 15.18 0.50 -13.19
N VAL A 145 15.49 -0.79 -13.08
CA VAL A 145 15.03 -1.70 -12.04
C VAL A 145 16.20 -2.50 -11.47
N ASP A 146 16.06 -2.98 -10.24
CA ASP A 146 17.06 -3.79 -9.56
C ASP A 146 16.83 -5.30 -9.75
N SER A 147 17.81 -6.10 -9.35
CA SER A 147 17.67 -7.56 -9.33
C SER A 147 16.52 -7.98 -8.40
N GLY A 148 15.79 -9.03 -8.78
CA GLY A 148 14.56 -9.47 -8.12
C GLY A 148 13.29 -8.85 -8.71
N SER A 149 13.42 -7.83 -9.56
CA SER A 149 12.32 -7.25 -10.34
C SER A 149 11.79 -8.25 -11.37
N LYS A 150 10.53 -8.07 -11.81
CA LYS A 150 9.83 -9.02 -12.69
C LYS A 150 8.95 -8.30 -13.70
N ILE A 151 8.74 -8.94 -14.85
CA ILE A 151 7.63 -8.66 -15.76
C ILE A 151 6.64 -9.83 -15.66
N LEU A 152 5.37 -9.50 -15.51
CA LEU A 152 4.28 -10.42 -15.24
C LEU A 152 3.16 -10.21 -16.27
N THR A 153 2.51 -11.28 -16.71
CA THR A 153 1.25 -11.20 -17.46
C THR A 153 0.17 -11.97 -16.70
N LEU A 154 -1.08 -11.48 -16.72
CA LEU A 154 -2.19 -12.33 -16.32
C LEU A 154 -2.31 -13.50 -17.30
N LYS A 155 -2.61 -14.68 -16.76
CA LYS A 155 -2.94 -15.87 -17.56
C LYS A 155 -4.25 -15.64 -18.31
N ASN A 156 -4.36 -16.23 -19.50
CA ASN A 156 -5.52 -16.03 -20.38
C ASN A 156 -6.84 -16.57 -19.80
N GLU A 157 -6.78 -17.54 -18.88
CA GLU A 157 -7.95 -18.03 -18.14
C GLU A 157 -8.60 -16.98 -17.23
N TYR A 158 -7.85 -15.94 -16.87
CA TYR A 158 -8.35 -14.82 -16.07
C TYR A 158 -8.63 -13.59 -16.93
N ALA A 159 -7.65 -13.13 -17.72
CA ALA A 159 -7.83 -11.95 -18.58
C ALA A 159 -7.20 -12.20 -19.96
N ASN A 160 -8.02 -12.14 -21.00
CA ASN A 160 -7.54 -12.17 -22.38
C ASN A 160 -6.82 -10.87 -22.76
N ALA A 161 -6.16 -10.85 -23.93
CA ALA A 161 -5.39 -9.71 -24.40
C ALA A 161 -6.21 -8.40 -24.48
N THR A 162 -7.48 -8.48 -24.86
CA THR A 162 -8.38 -7.31 -24.92
C THR A 162 -8.62 -6.72 -23.54
N ALA A 163 -8.95 -7.56 -22.55
CA ALA A 163 -9.16 -7.11 -21.16
C ALA A 163 -7.88 -6.50 -20.56
N ARG A 164 -6.72 -7.11 -20.82
CA ARG A 164 -5.42 -6.55 -20.40
C ARG A 164 -5.12 -5.20 -21.06
N SER A 165 -5.40 -5.06 -22.36
CA SER A 165 -5.26 -3.77 -23.05
C SER A 165 -6.19 -2.71 -22.47
N GLN A 166 -7.44 -3.06 -22.19
CA GLN A 166 -8.42 -2.13 -21.62
C GLN A 166 -8.00 -1.69 -20.20
N ALA A 167 -7.43 -2.58 -19.39
CA ALA A 167 -6.85 -2.22 -18.10
C ALA A 167 -5.73 -1.18 -18.27
N ALA A 168 -4.80 -1.40 -19.20
CA ALA A 168 -3.74 -0.44 -19.50
C ALA A 168 -4.29 0.90 -20.01
N ASP A 169 -5.32 0.89 -20.86
CA ASP A 169 -6.02 2.10 -21.32
C ASP A 169 -6.66 2.86 -20.15
N TRP A 170 -7.29 2.13 -19.23
CA TRP A 170 -7.88 2.73 -18.04
C TRP A 170 -6.83 3.39 -17.17
N ALA A 171 -5.70 2.73 -16.91
CA ALA A 171 -4.61 3.29 -16.11
C ALA A 171 -4.00 4.53 -16.79
N ASN A 172 -3.78 4.48 -18.11
CA ASN A 172 -3.29 5.64 -18.87
C ASN A 172 -4.29 6.81 -18.82
N GLY A 173 -5.59 6.55 -18.75
CA GLY A 173 -6.62 7.57 -18.55
C GLY A 173 -6.59 8.26 -17.18
N ARG A 174 -5.74 7.80 -16.25
CA ARG A 174 -5.57 8.39 -14.90
C ARG A 174 -4.37 9.31 -14.77
N ILE A 175 -3.60 9.52 -15.83
CA ILE A 175 -2.43 10.41 -15.80
C ILE A 175 -2.84 11.79 -15.25
N GLY A 176 -2.10 12.25 -14.23
CA GLY A 176 -2.36 13.50 -13.52
C GLY A 176 -3.16 13.37 -12.23
N GLU A 177 -3.75 12.21 -11.91
CA GLU A 177 -4.31 11.95 -10.58
C GLU A 177 -3.18 11.88 -9.54
N ASN A 178 -3.39 12.42 -8.32
CA ASN A 178 -2.33 12.51 -7.33
C ASN A 178 -2.00 11.15 -6.71
N TYR A 179 -0.85 11.10 -6.05
CA TYR A 179 -0.46 9.95 -5.26
C TYR A 179 -1.28 9.85 -3.98
N SER A 180 -1.92 8.70 -3.76
CA SER A 180 -2.47 8.38 -2.45
C SER A 180 -1.39 7.70 -1.63
N TYR A 181 -1.16 8.15 -0.41
CA TYR A 181 -0.26 7.45 0.51
C TYR A 181 -0.99 6.37 1.34
N ASN A 182 -2.30 6.19 1.12
CA ASN A 182 -3.06 5.11 1.73
C ASN A 182 -2.69 3.79 1.09
N PHE A 183 -1.93 2.97 1.80
CA PHE A 183 -1.67 1.57 1.43
C PHE A 183 -2.45 0.59 2.27
N ALA A 184 -2.81 0.99 3.48
CA ALA A 184 -3.29 0.09 4.50
C ALA A 184 -4.74 -0.34 4.29
N THR A 185 -5.54 0.52 3.66
CA THR A 185 -7.00 0.34 3.51
C THR A 185 -7.45 0.69 2.10
N ASN A 186 -6.50 0.73 1.17
CA ASN A 186 -6.67 1.26 -0.18
C ASN A 186 -7.68 0.46 -1.02
N ARG A 187 -7.98 -0.78 -0.63
CA ARG A 187 -9.03 -1.62 -1.23
C ARG A 187 -10.42 -1.04 -1.03
N LEU A 188 -10.62 -0.39 0.11
CA LEU A 188 -11.93 0.09 0.57
C LEU A 188 -12.33 1.42 -0.07
N THR A 189 -11.36 2.16 -0.63
CA THR A 189 -11.60 3.44 -1.28
C THR A 189 -11.91 3.26 -2.77
N SER A 190 -12.60 4.23 -3.37
CA SER A 190 -13.03 4.16 -4.77
C SER A 190 -11.85 4.02 -5.75
N CYS A 191 -12.12 3.56 -6.97
CA CYS A 191 -11.16 3.59 -8.07
C CYS A 191 -11.10 4.94 -8.82
N SER A 192 -11.75 5.97 -8.28
CA SER A 192 -11.65 7.37 -8.72
C SER A 192 -10.77 8.17 -7.75
N GLY A 193 -10.09 9.22 -8.25
CA GLY A 193 -9.24 10.07 -7.42
C GLY A 193 -7.86 9.46 -7.13
N ASP A 194 -7.21 9.91 -6.07
CA ASP A 194 -5.80 9.60 -5.79
C ASP A 194 -5.53 8.10 -5.61
N LYS A 195 -4.36 7.64 -6.11
CA LYS A 195 -3.97 6.21 -6.06
C LYS A 195 -2.49 6.04 -5.82
N ASN A 196 -2.14 5.05 -4.99
CA ASN A 196 -0.78 4.51 -4.97
C ASN A 196 -0.53 3.57 -6.16
N CYS A 197 0.69 3.07 -6.28
CA CYS A 197 1.12 2.22 -7.39
C CYS A 197 0.28 0.94 -7.54
N SER A 198 0.09 0.17 -6.47
CA SER A 198 -0.65 -1.09 -6.49
C SER A 198 -2.15 -0.87 -6.68
N LYS A 199 -2.74 0.15 -6.06
CA LYS A 199 -4.16 0.53 -6.24
C LYS A 199 -4.45 0.92 -7.70
N LEU A 200 -3.54 1.63 -8.36
CA LEU A 200 -3.69 1.96 -9.79
C LEU A 200 -3.82 0.69 -10.64
N VAL A 201 -2.89 -0.25 -10.48
CA VAL A 201 -2.89 -1.50 -11.26
C VAL A 201 -4.08 -2.38 -10.90
N TRP A 202 -4.39 -2.54 -9.60
CA TRP A 202 -5.55 -3.30 -9.14
C TRP A 202 -6.87 -2.75 -9.66
N CYS A 203 -7.08 -1.44 -9.53
CA CYS A 203 -8.28 -0.80 -10.06
C CYS A 203 -8.39 -0.95 -11.58
N ALA A 204 -7.27 -0.91 -12.31
CA ALA A 204 -7.30 -1.10 -13.77
C ALA A 204 -7.90 -2.46 -14.16
N PHE A 205 -7.49 -3.54 -13.50
CA PHE A 205 -8.04 -4.87 -13.77
C PHE A 205 -9.43 -5.08 -13.16
N LYS A 206 -9.69 -4.53 -11.97
CA LYS A 206 -11.03 -4.56 -11.37
C LYS A 206 -12.07 -3.88 -12.26
N GLU A 207 -11.78 -2.69 -12.76
CA GLU A 207 -12.73 -1.90 -13.56
C GLU A 207 -12.90 -2.43 -15.00
N LYS A 208 -11.90 -3.12 -15.55
CA LYS A 208 -11.91 -3.52 -16.98
C LYS A 208 -12.01 -5.01 -17.24
N ALA A 209 -11.58 -5.83 -16.29
CA ALA A 209 -11.68 -7.27 -16.39
C ALA A 209 -12.60 -7.87 -15.30
N ASN A 210 -13.08 -7.08 -14.34
CA ASN A 210 -13.84 -7.54 -13.18
C ASN A 210 -13.08 -8.63 -12.40
N ILE A 211 -11.78 -8.41 -12.20
CA ILE A 211 -10.86 -9.35 -11.55
C ILE A 211 -10.22 -8.70 -10.33
N ASP A 212 -10.21 -9.43 -9.21
CA ASP A 212 -9.38 -9.11 -8.06
C ASP A 212 -8.00 -9.78 -8.23
N ILE A 213 -7.00 -8.99 -8.60
CA ILE A 213 -5.63 -9.47 -8.80
C ILE A 213 -4.79 -9.50 -7.52
N ASP A 214 -5.37 -9.07 -6.40
CA ASP A 214 -4.74 -9.08 -5.09
C ASP A 214 -4.79 -10.49 -4.49
N ARG A 215 -3.64 -10.97 -3.99
CA ARG A 215 -3.47 -12.38 -3.63
C ARG A 215 -4.28 -12.80 -2.41
N ASP A 216 -4.33 -11.97 -1.37
CA ASP A 216 -4.81 -12.40 -0.06
C ASP A 216 -6.12 -11.73 0.38
N GLY A 217 -6.58 -10.73 -0.34
CA GLY A 217 -7.89 -10.14 -0.10
C GLY A 217 -7.92 -9.13 1.06
N GLY A 218 -6.75 -8.73 1.58
CA GLY A 218 -6.60 -7.90 2.78
C GLY A 218 -7.14 -6.48 2.65
N LEU A 219 -7.03 -5.68 3.71
CA LEU A 219 -7.47 -4.27 3.69
C LEU A 219 -6.66 -3.43 2.70
N GLY A 220 -5.37 -3.75 2.57
CA GLY A 220 -4.47 -3.13 1.61
C GLY A 220 -4.18 -4.05 0.43
N VAL A 221 -4.11 -3.46 -0.77
CA VAL A 221 -3.54 -4.09 -1.95
C VAL A 221 -2.09 -3.67 -2.07
N TYR A 222 -1.16 -4.62 -1.93
CA TYR A 222 0.28 -4.34 -1.96
C TYR A 222 0.94 -4.80 -3.28
N PRO A 223 2.05 -4.17 -3.70
CA PRO A 223 2.79 -4.59 -4.88
C PRO A 223 3.22 -6.07 -4.85
N VAL A 224 3.61 -6.57 -3.68
CA VAL A 224 3.99 -7.98 -3.49
C VAL A 224 2.82 -8.95 -3.67
N ASP A 225 1.58 -8.52 -3.40
CA ASP A 225 0.41 -9.36 -3.59
C ASP A 225 0.06 -9.54 -5.06
N ILE A 226 0.20 -8.47 -5.84
CA ILE A 226 0.10 -8.54 -7.30
C ILE A 226 1.19 -9.46 -7.85
N ARG A 227 2.44 -9.34 -7.35
CA ARG A 227 3.56 -10.20 -7.77
C ARG A 227 3.31 -11.69 -7.48
N ASP A 228 2.81 -11.99 -6.28
CA ASP A 228 2.66 -13.37 -5.80
C ASP A 228 1.30 -13.99 -6.11
N SER A 229 0.40 -13.24 -6.75
CA SER A 229 -0.90 -13.75 -7.17
C SER A 229 -0.74 -14.87 -8.19
N SER A 230 -1.43 -15.99 -7.96
CA SER A 230 -1.41 -17.16 -8.85
C SER A 230 -2.01 -16.88 -10.24
N MET A 231 -2.64 -15.71 -10.40
CA MET A 231 -3.22 -15.26 -11.66
C MET A 231 -2.18 -14.84 -12.68
N PHE A 232 -0.98 -14.51 -12.23
CA PHE A 232 0.12 -14.10 -13.08
C PHE A 232 1.04 -15.26 -13.45
N THR A 233 1.67 -15.12 -14.60
CA THR A 233 2.88 -15.85 -14.99
C THR A 233 4.01 -14.86 -15.13
N THR A 234 5.20 -15.22 -14.61
CA THR A 234 6.41 -14.40 -14.81
C THR A 234 6.91 -14.58 -16.24
N LEU A 235 7.00 -13.48 -16.98
CA LEU A 235 7.60 -13.42 -18.32
C LEU A 235 9.11 -13.20 -18.25
N ARG A 236 9.57 -12.43 -17.26
CA ARG A 236 10.98 -12.08 -17.06
C ARG A 236 11.29 -11.85 -15.59
N SER A 237 12.49 -12.24 -15.16
CA SER A 237 13.11 -11.77 -13.91
C SER A 237 14.42 -11.05 -14.22
N TYR A 238 14.79 -10.10 -13.36
CA TYR A 238 16.06 -9.36 -13.39
C TYR A 238 16.96 -9.77 -12.23
#